data_AF-A0A9Q3P189-F1
#
_entry.id   AF-A0A9Q3P189-F1
#
_cell.length_a   1.000
_cell.length_b   1.000
_cell.length_c   1.000
_cell.angle_alpha   90.00
_cell.angle_beta   90.00
_cell.angle_gamma   90.00
#
_symmetry.space_group_name_H-M   'P 1'
#
loop_
_entity.id
_entity.type
_entity.pdbx_description
1 polymer ?
#
loop_
_entity_poly.entity_id
_entity_poly.type
_entity_poly.pdbx_seq_one_letter_code
_entity_poly.pdbx_strand_id
1 'polypeptide(L)'
;MEFCNCSVCIKFSIIDENLQQKSGRYISIRNAAKHRVSDRQTSPPKERLSSEEYPQSSGSDNSSINSDKYFDIQKSNPLGLFMVVFISWLHLFCNVSQENWKMAITMIMSVFNLALQHQNPNRNIPIVPRDPQTLIKRANVDIELTKNICCQRCFCLYEFGRDTPLRCGYKEFSNLKSCDEELFVQKGIYKGHKDVGQIEQYLTSMPMTPFSIGTPRCVFVSQRISTWLKWLLSKSDTENVIDTWAGSIHQDQDYGFLSDIQHGENFKQIKWENKPNSLKLALSLFVDWFNPRGNKLSGKIESNGIFAISCLNLPPIICNKLSHMCICGITPGPYSPNTQTLNHLLKPLVDELVKLDSGILIPTYQYPAGQFIQIKLLLVYGDILATKKAVGFASHSATKFCLFCHAQAPELAHLKLAQRRCKDDTLSAAWASKAAISKNA
;
A
#
# COMPACT_ATOMS: atom_id res chain seq x y z
N MET A 1 40.65 -7.02 -23.81
CA MET A 1 39.84 -5.79 -23.68
C MET A 1 39.52 -5.30 -25.08
N GLU A 2 38.38 -4.64 -25.32
CA GLU A 2 38.01 -4.07 -26.62
C GLU A 2 38.12 -2.54 -26.58
N PHE A 3 38.59 -1.94 -27.67
CA PHE A 3 38.60 -0.49 -27.83
C PHE A 3 37.17 0.01 -28.10
N CYS A 4 36.72 1.02 -27.35
CA CYS A 4 35.40 1.62 -27.49
C CYS A 4 35.50 3.12 -27.76
N ASN A 5 34.78 3.58 -28.77
CA ASN A 5 34.68 4.96 -29.21
C ASN A 5 33.26 5.54 -29.10
N CYS A 6 32.40 4.98 -28.23
CA CYS A 6 31.03 5.48 -28.05
C CYS A 6 31.03 6.92 -27.54
N SER A 7 29.86 7.59 -27.58
CA SER A 7 29.71 9.00 -27.15
C SER A 7 30.25 9.32 -25.74
N VAL A 8 30.36 8.30 -24.88
CA VAL A 8 30.97 8.40 -23.55
C VAL A 8 32.48 8.14 -23.58
N CYS A 9 32.93 7.11 -24.30
CA CYS A 9 34.33 6.67 -24.32
C CYS A 9 35.24 7.54 -25.18
N ILE A 10 34.72 8.21 -26.21
CA ILE A 10 35.48 9.11 -27.09
C ILE A 10 36.06 10.33 -26.36
N LYS A 11 35.57 10.62 -25.14
CA LYS A 11 36.06 11.71 -24.27
C LYS A 11 37.38 11.39 -23.57
N PHE A 12 37.82 10.15 -23.62
CA PHE A 12 39.12 9.73 -23.11
C PHE A 12 40.10 9.62 -24.28
N SER A 13 41.37 9.93 -24.04
CA SER A 13 42.41 9.74 -25.05
C SER A 13 43.40 8.70 -24.58
N ILE A 14 43.67 7.72 -25.44
CA ILE A 14 44.73 6.73 -25.23
C ILE A 14 45.83 6.96 -26.26
N ILE A 15 47.06 6.64 -25.88
CA ILE A 15 48.20 6.63 -26.79
C ILE A 15 48.30 5.19 -27.31
N ASP A 16 48.18 5.03 -28.62
CA ASP A 16 48.32 3.73 -29.28
C ASP A 16 49.79 3.30 -29.32
N GLU A 17 50.05 2.03 -29.64
CA GLU A 17 51.40 1.44 -29.69
C GLU A 17 52.35 2.18 -30.65
N ASN A 18 51.80 2.95 -31.59
CA ASN A 18 52.53 3.80 -32.53
C ASN A 18 52.68 5.27 -32.06
N LEU A 19 52.53 5.55 -30.75
CA LEU A 19 52.59 6.88 -30.13
C LEU A 19 51.58 7.91 -30.66
N GLN A 20 50.51 7.45 -31.32
CA GLN A 20 49.43 8.32 -31.81
C GLN A 20 48.27 8.40 -30.81
N GLN A 21 47.79 9.61 -30.56
CA GLN A 21 46.68 9.86 -29.65
C GLN A 21 45.35 9.50 -30.35
N LYS A 22 44.65 8.49 -29.83
CA LYS A 22 43.32 8.07 -30.28
C LYS A 22 42.27 8.38 -29.22
N SER A 23 41.13 8.91 -29.66
CA SER A 23 39.98 9.20 -28.79
C SER A 23 39.14 7.94 -28.58
N GLY A 24 39.10 7.45 -27.34
CA GLY A 24 38.43 6.21 -26.93
C GLY A 24 39.05 5.61 -25.67
N ARG A 25 38.53 4.47 -25.22
CA ARG A 25 39.09 3.73 -24.07
C ARG A 25 38.95 2.22 -24.26
N TYR A 26 39.92 1.45 -23.75
CA TYR A 26 39.81 -0.01 -23.64
C TYR A 26 38.86 -0.39 -22.51
N ILE A 27 37.86 -1.22 -22.82
CA ILE A 27 36.86 -1.74 -21.88
C ILE A 27 36.82 -3.27 -21.93
N SER A 28 36.26 -3.91 -20.91
CA SER A 28 36.08 -5.37 -20.94
C SER A 28 35.08 -5.78 -22.02
N ILE A 29 35.27 -6.97 -22.61
CA ILE A 29 34.42 -7.52 -23.68
C ILE A 29 32.94 -7.54 -23.25
N ARG A 30 32.67 -7.90 -21.97
CA ARG A 30 31.31 -7.91 -21.39
C ARG A 30 30.65 -6.53 -21.32
N ASN A 31 31.42 -5.45 -21.18
CA ASN A 31 30.89 -4.09 -21.10
C ASN A 31 30.77 -3.41 -22.46
N ALA A 32 31.51 -3.88 -23.49
CA ALA A 32 31.45 -3.33 -24.84
C ALA A 32 30.05 -3.42 -25.47
N ALA A 33 29.35 -4.53 -25.28
CA ALA A 33 27.98 -4.69 -25.75
C ALA A 33 27.00 -3.68 -25.11
N LYS A 34 27.12 -3.43 -23.79
CA LYS A 34 26.30 -2.44 -23.07
C LYS A 34 26.53 -1.02 -23.59
N HIS A 35 27.79 -0.67 -23.84
CA HIS A 35 28.16 0.64 -24.38
C HIS A 35 27.60 0.84 -25.79
N ARG A 36 27.68 -0.18 -26.67
CA ARG A 36 27.11 -0.11 -28.03
C ARG A 36 25.58 0.02 -28.03
N VAL A 37 24.88 -0.67 -27.14
CA VAL A 37 23.41 -0.58 -27.02
C VAL A 37 22.98 0.79 -26.49
N SER A 38 23.67 1.31 -25.48
CA SER A 38 23.38 2.63 -24.91
C SER A 38 23.59 3.76 -25.93
N ASP A 39 24.58 3.64 -26.82
CA ASP A 39 24.89 4.64 -27.85
C ASP A 39 23.89 4.62 -29.03
N ARG A 40 23.32 3.44 -29.32
CA ARG A 40 22.26 3.28 -30.33
C ARG A 40 20.91 3.84 -29.85
N GLN A 41 20.65 3.83 -28.54
CA GLN A 41 19.41 4.39 -27.98
C GLN A 41 19.42 5.92 -27.90
N THR A 42 20.60 6.55 -27.98
CA THR A 42 20.79 8.01 -27.93
C THR A 42 20.95 8.67 -29.30
N SER A 43 20.99 7.89 -30.39
CA SER A 43 21.03 8.40 -31.76
C SER A 43 19.61 8.60 -32.32
N PRO A 44 19.34 9.67 -33.10
CA PRO A 44 18.03 9.85 -33.76
C PRO A 44 17.76 8.70 -34.75
N PRO A 45 16.49 8.34 -35.01
CA PRO A 45 16.18 7.18 -35.84
C PRO A 45 16.66 7.39 -37.27
N LYS A 46 17.56 6.52 -37.75
CA LYS A 46 17.82 6.34 -39.18
C LYS A 46 16.73 5.46 -39.77
N GLU A 47 16.21 5.86 -40.93
CA GLU A 47 15.25 5.12 -41.75
C GLU A 47 15.70 3.67 -41.98
N ARG A 48 14.71 2.76 -41.99
CA ARG A 48 14.89 1.31 -42.18
C ARG A 48 15.50 1.01 -43.55
N LEU A 49 16.53 0.18 -43.56
CA LEU A 49 16.88 -0.69 -44.69
C LEU A 49 17.14 -2.12 -44.18
N SER A 50 16.38 -3.03 -44.78
CA SER A 50 16.50 -4.48 -44.98
C SER A 50 17.26 -5.37 -43.97
N SER A 51 16.55 -6.44 -43.63
CA SER A 51 16.92 -7.71 -42.99
C SER A 51 18.15 -8.40 -43.57
N GLU A 52 18.98 -8.96 -42.68
CA GLU A 52 19.85 -10.10 -42.98
C GLU A 52 19.75 -11.15 -41.87
N GLU A 53 19.54 -12.39 -42.31
CA GLU A 53 19.43 -13.63 -41.55
C GLU A 53 20.81 -14.12 -41.09
N TYR A 54 20.85 -14.84 -39.96
CA TYR A 54 21.98 -15.71 -39.63
C TYR A 54 21.49 -17.10 -39.15
N PRO A 55 22.24 -18.18 -39.44
CA PRO A 55 21.73 -19.54 -39.52
C PRO A 55 21.71 -20.28 -38.17
N GLN A 56 20.75 -21.22 -38.08
CA GLN A 56 20.61 -22.19 -37.00
C GLN A 56 21.67 -23.29 -37.09
N SER A 57 22.38 -23.54 -35.99
CA SER A 57 23.21 -24.74 -35.81
C SER A 57 22.39 -25.86 -35.17
N SER A 58 22.25 -26.96 -35.89
CA SER A 58 21.69 -28.23 -35.45
C SER A 58 22.65 -28.97 -34.50
N GLY A 59 22.13 -29.40 -33.35
CA GLY A 59 22.73 -30.40 -32.49
C GLY A 59 21.67 -31.41 -32.12
N SER A 60 21.73 -32.59 -32.76
CA SER A 60 20.95 -33.76 -32.44
C SER A 60 21.48 -34.44 -31.19
N ASP A 61 20.62 -34.83 -30.27
CA ASP A 61 20.82 -36.04 -29.46
C ASP A 61 19.48 -36.66 -29.08
N ASN A 62 19.30 -37.90 -29.52
CA ASN A 62 18.17 -38.76 -29.21
C ASN A 62 18.35 -39.39 -27.83
N SER A 63 17.35 -39.28 -26.97
CA SER A 63 17.03 -40.37 -26.05
C SER A 63 15.52 -40.49 -25.89
N SER A 64 15.04 -41.66 -26.26
CA SER A 64 13.66 -42.06 -26.41
C SER A 64 13.05 -42.42 -25.06
N ILE A 65 12.03 -41.66 -24.64
CA ILE A 65 11.10 -42.08 -23.59
C ILE A 65 9.67 -41.75 -24.03
N ASN A 66 8.97 -42.78 -24.51
CA ASN A 66 7.51 -42.99 -24.46
C ASN A 66 6.62 -41.72 -24.37
N SER A 67 6.51 -40.96 -25.46
CA SER A 67 5.68 -39.73 -25.56
C SER A 67 4.36 -39.92 -26.33
N ASP A 68 4.10 -41.10 -26.87
CA ASP A 68 3.06 -41.28 -27.90
C ASP A 68 1.62 -41.21 -27.39
N LYS A 69 1.37 -41.41 -26.08
CA LYS A 69 0.01 -41.21 -25.52
C LYS A 69 -0.28 -39.78 -25.08
N TYR A 70 0.73 -38.94 -24.87
CA TYR A 70 0.55 -37.54 -24.47
C TYR A 70 0.40 -36.61 -25.68
N PHE A 71 0.99 -36.99 -26.82
CA PHE A 71 0.94 -36.23 -28.07
C PHE A 71 -0.41 -36.30 -28.80
N ASP A 72 -1.23 -37.34 -28.57
CA ASP A 72 -2.52 -37.49 -29.28
C ASP A 72 -3.65 -36.60 -28.70
N ILE A 73 -3.55 -36.20 -27.43
CA ILE A 73 -4.45 -35.19 -26.82
C ILE A 73 -4.10 -33.77 -27.32
N GLN A 74 -2.83 -33.53 -27.68
CA GLN A 74 -2.35 -32.21 -28.13
C GLN A 74 -2.86 -31.80 -29.52
N LYS A 75 -3.23 -32.75 -30.39
CA LYS A 75 -3.71 -32.45 -31.75
C LYS A 75 -5.23 -32.23 -31.87
N SER A 76 -6.03 -32.71 -30.91
CA SER A 76 -7.50 -32.68 -31.03
C SER A 76 -8.15 -31.44 -30.42
N ASN A 77 -7.49 -30.73 -29.49
CA ASN A 77 -8.02 -29.51 -28.90
C ASN A 77 -6.90 -28.55 -28.39
N PRO A 78 -6.25 -27.78 -29.28
CA PRO A 78 -5.19 -26.85 -28.90
C PRO A 78 -5.65 -25.78 -27.90
N LEU A 79 -6.93 -25.43 -27.94
CA LEU A 79 -7.55 -24.43 -27.07
C LEU A 79 -7.74 -24.97 -25.65
N GLY A 80 -8.14 -26.24 -25.53
CA GLY A 80 -8.17 -26.99 -24.27
C GLY A 80 -6.80 -27.06 -23.59
N LEU A 81 -5.74 -27.30 -24.36
CA LEU A 81 -4.37 -27.32 -23.84
C LEU A 81 -3.94 -25.96 -23.28
N PHE A 82 -4.24 -24.86 -24.00
CA PHE A 82 -3.97 -23.51 -23.51
C PHE A 82 -4.72 -23.19 -22.21
N MET A 83 -5.97 -23.62 -22.08
CA MET A 83 -6.73 -23.45 -20.83
C MET A 83 -6.08 -24.20 -19.68
N VAL A 84 -5.68 -25.46 -19.88
CA VAL A 84 -4.98 -26.26 -18.86
C VAL A 84 -3.67 -25.60 -18.45
N VAL A 85 -2.85 -25.14 -19.41
CA VAL A 85 -1.57 -24.47 -19.13
C VAL A 85 -1.81 -23.16 -18.37
N PHE A 86 -2.79 -22.35 -18.78
CA PHE A 86 -3.09 -21.08 -18.13
C PHE A 86 -3.60 -21.25 -16.69
N ILE A 87 -4.50 -22.21 -16.47
CA ILE A 87 -5.01 -22.54 -15.13
C ILE A 87 -3.87 -23.09 -14.25
N SER A 88 -3.02 -23.95 -14.81
CA SER A 88 -1.84 -24.46 -14.11
C SER A 88 -0.90 -23.32 -13.72
N TRP A 89 -0.70 -22.34 -14.60
CA TRP A 89 0.11 -21.16 -14.31
C TRP A 89 -0.51 -20.29 -13.20
N LEU A 90 -1.82 -20.03 -13.24
CA LEU A 90 -2.53 -19.31 -12.18
C LEU A 90 -2.41 -20.01 -10.82
N HIS A 91 -2.50 -21.34 -10.79
CA HIS A 91 -2.38 -22.10 -9.55
C HIS A 91 -0.94 -22.10 -9.01
N LEU A 92 0.04 -22.43 -9.86
CA LEU A 92 1.43 -22.63 -9.44
C LEU A 92 2.17 -21.31 -9.17
N PHE A 93 1.95 -20.28 -9.98
CA PHE A 93 2.73 -19.04 -9.92
C PHE A 93 1.95 -17.87 -9.32
N CYS A 94 0.61 -17.87 -9.43
CA CYS A 94 -0.22 -16.79 -8.88
C CYS A 94 -0.95 -17.19 -7.58
N ASN A 95 -0.77 -18.43 -7.11
CA ASN A 95 -1.34 -18.96 -5.86
C ASN A 95 -2.86 -18.74 -5.74
N VAL A 96 -3.56 -18.86 -6.86
CA VAL A 96 -5.01 -18.65 -6.95
C VAL A 96 -5.76 -19.83 -6.32
N SER A 97 -6.79 -19.54 -5.51
CA SER A 97 -7.57 -20.56 -4.79
C SER A 97 -8.41 -21.45 -5.73
N GLN A 98 -8.81 -22.62 -5.21
CA GLN A 98 -9.77 -23.53 -5.86
C GLN A 98 -11.22 -22.99 -5.92
N GLU A 99 -11.50 -21.77 -5.51
CA GLU A 99 -12.80 -21.14 -5.84
C GLU A 99 -12.61 -20.19 -7.01
N ASN A 100 -11.48 -19.48 -7.02
CA ASN A 100 -11.12 -18.53 -8.05
C ASN A 100 -10.75 -19.19 -9.40
N TRP A 101 -10.23 -20.43 -9.43
CA TRP A 101 -10.05 -21.17 -10.70
C TRP A 101 -11.38 -21.48 -11.41
N LYS A 102 -12.46 -21.79 -10.67
CA LYS A 102 -13.80 -22.03 -11.25
C LYS A 102 -14.28 -20.75 -11.91
N MET A 103 -14.14 -19.62 -11.22
CA MET A 103 -14.47 -18.31 -11.77
C MET A 103 -13.64 -17.98 -13.03
N ALA A 104 -12.33 -18.26 -13.02
CA ALA A 104 -11.46 -18.05 -14.18
C ALA A 104 -11.88 -18.90 -15.38
N ILE A 105 -12.20 -20.19 -15.17
CA ILE A 105 -12.74 -21.08 -16.21
C ILE A 105 -14.05 -20.53 -16.75
N THR A 106 -14.98 -20.13 -15.87
CA THR A 106 -16.26 -19.55 -16.28
C THR A 106 -16.06 -18.30 -17.12
N MET A 107 -15.18 -17.36 -16.72
CA MET A 107 -14.89 -16.16 -17.51
C MET A 107 -14.31 -16.50 -18.88
N ILE A 108 -13.34 -17.42 -18.95
CA ILE A 108 -12.74 -17.86 -20.22
C ILE A 108 -13.82 -18.45 -21.14
N MET A 109 -14.68 -19.33 -20.62
CA MET A 109 -15.76 -19.93 -21.39
C MET A 109 -16.80 -18.89 -21.84
N SER A 110 -17.13 -17.90 -21.00
CA SER A 110 -18.00 -16.78 -21.38
C SER A 110 -17.39 -15.94 -22.50
N VAL A 111 -16.08 -15.65 -22.45
CA VAL A 111 -15.38 -14.93 -23.53
C VAL A 111 -15.43 -15.73 -24.83
N PHE A 112 -15.20 -17.04 -24.79
CA PHE A 112 -15.29 -17.89 -25.99
C PHE A 112 -16.71 -17.95 -26.55
N ASN A 113 -17.73 -18.11 -25.70
CA ASN A 113 -19.12 -18.11 -26.14
C ASN A 113 -19.51 -16.78 -26.80
N LEU A 114 -19.07 -15.65 -26.25
CA LEU A 114 -19.25 -14.33 -26.85
C LEU A 114 -18.50 -14.19 -28.19
N ALA A 115 -17.26 -14.70 -28.27
CA ALA A 115 -16.47 -14.66 -29.50
C ALA A 115 -17.08 -15.50 -30.63
N LEU A 116 -17.72 -16.63 -30.29
CA LEU A 116 -18.43 -17.49 -31.24
C LEU A 116 -19.76 -16.87 -31.73
N GLN A 117 -20.42 -16.06 -30.90
CA GLN A 117 -21.66 -15.37 -31.26
C GLN A 117 -21.46 -14.15 -32.18
N HIS A 118 -20.26 -13.56 -32.21
CA HIS A 118 -19.96 -12.39 -33.04
C HIS A 118 -19.37 -12.81 -34.40
N GLN A 119 -19.98 -12.35 -35.50
CA GLN A 119 -19.56 -12.65 -36.89
C GLN A 119 -18.16 -12.11 -37.28
N ASN A 120 -17.51 -11.30 -36.44
CA ASN A 120 -16.17 -10.72 -36.69
C ASN A 120 -15.40 -10.44 -35.39
N PRO A 121 -14.84 -11.47 -34.71
CA PRO A 121 -14.13 -11.28 -33.44
C PRO A 121 -12.83 -10.45 -33.58
N ASN A 122 -12.21 -10.44 -34.77
CA ASN A 122 -10.92 -9.80 -35.02
C ASN A 122 -10.94 -8.27 -35.10
N ARG A 123 -12.10 -7.62 -35.21
CA ARG A 123 -12.17 -6.14 -35.30
C ARG A 123 -11.98 -5.43 -33.96
N ASN A 124 -12.28 -6.09 -32.84
CA ASN A 124 -12.28 -5.44 -31.51
C ASN A 124 -11.15 -5.90 -30.57
N ILE A 125 -10.49 -7.04 -30.83
CA ILE A 125 -9.36 -7.53 -30.02
C ILE A 125 -8.17 -6.53 -29.98
N PRO A 126 -7.81 -5.82 -31.08
CA PRO A 126 -6.75 -4.80 -31.04
C PRO A 126 -7.09 -3.57 -30.18
N ILE A 127 -8.36 -3.38 -29.78
CA ILE A 127 -8.85 -2.22 -29.01
C ILE A 127 -8.71 -2.44 -27.49
N VAL A 128 -8.40 -3.69 -27.07
CA VAL A 128 -8.14 -4.03 -25.67
C VAL A 128 -6.74 -3.53 -25.27
N PRO A 129 -6.62 -2.61 -24.30
CA PRO A 129 -5.34 -2.12 -23.82
C PRO A 129 -4.51 -3.28 -23.28
N ARG A 130 -3.22 -3.32 -23.65
CA ARG A 130 -2.27 -4.31 -23.11
C ARG A 130 -1.70 -3.90 -21.75
N ASP A 131 -1.82 -2.62 -21.41
CA ASP A 131 -1.38 -2.10 -20.12
C ASP A 131 -2.40 -2.45 -19.01
N PRO A 132 -2.01 -3.21 -17.98
CA PRO A 132 -2.90 -3.59 -16.89
C PRO A 132 -3.51 -2.39 -16.16
N GLN A 133 -2.77 -1.27 -16.03
CA GLN A 133 -3.31 -0.09 -15.35
C GLN A 133 -4.48 0.51 -16.13
N THR A 134 -4.39 0.54 -17.47
CA THR A 134 -5.47 0.99 -18.34
C THR A 134 -6.67 0.04 -18.27
N LEU A 135 -6.46 -1.28 -18.16
CA LEU A 135 -7.53 -2.26 -17.98
C LEU A 135 -8.25 -2.10 -16.64
N ILE A 136 -7.50 -1.96 -15.53
CA ILE A 136 -8.06 -1.75 -14.19
C ILE A 136 -8.83 -0.43 -14.12
N LYS A 137 -8.31 0.64 -14.73
CA LYS A 137 -9.01 1.92 -14.87
C LYS A 137 -10.32 1.79 -15.66
N ARG A 138 -10.32 1.06 -16.78
CA ARG A 138 -11.54 0.79 -17.56
C ARG A 138 -12.55 -0.06 -16.80
N ALA A 139 -12.05 -1.03 -16.01
CA ALA A 139 -12.88 -1.87 -15.16
C ALA A 139 -13.37 -1.14 -13.90
N ASN A 140 -12.85 0.06 -13.63
CA ASN A 140 -13.16 0.88 -12.46
C ASN A 140 -13.00 0.11 -11.14
N VAL A 141 -11.96 -0.73 -11.05
CA VAL A 141 -11.64 -1.54 -9.86
C VAL A 141 -10.53 -0.88 -9.01
N ASP A 142 -10.05 0.30 -9.42
CA ASP A 142 -9.04 1.04 -8.67
C ASP A 142 -9.58 1.46 -7.31
N ILE A 143 -8.85 1.09 -6.27
CA ILE A 143 -9.11 1.55 -4.91
C ILE A 143 -8.74 3.03 -4.84
N GLU A 144 -9.66 3.87 -4.36
CA GLU A 144 -9.37 5.28 -4.11
C GLU A 144 -8.42 5.41 -2.91
N LEU A 145 -7.15 5.68 -3.21
CA LEU A 145 -6.09 5.89 -2.22
C LEU A 145 -5.75 7.37 -2.11
N THR A 146 -5.70 7.86 -0.89
CA THR A 146 -5.18 9.19 -0.58
C THR A 146 -3.67 9.12 -0.38
N LYS A 147 -2.94 9.96 -1.11
CA LYS A 147 -1.49 10.09 -1.01
C LYS A 147 -1.16 11.48 -0.47
N ASN A 148 -0.30 11.54 0.54
CA ASN A 148 0.23 12.79 1.07
C ASN A 148 1.76 12.75 1.05
N ILE A 149 2.41 13.87 0.77
CA ILE A 149 3.85 14.01 0.95
C ILE A 149 4.13 13.97 2.44
N CYS A 150 5.08 13.14 2.86
CA CYS A 150 5.39 12.95 4.26
C CYS A 150 6.84 13.35 4.52
N CYS A 151 7.08 14.20 5.53
CA CYS A 151 8.44 14.49 5.96
C CYS A 151 9.07 13.22 6.56
N GLN A 152 10.27 12.82 6.09
CA GLN A 152 10.97 11.62 6.60
C GLN A 152 11.46 11.76 8.05
N ARG A 153 11.57 12.99 8.56
CA ARG A 153 12.10 13.27 9.90
C ARG A 153 11.00 13.43 10.96
N CYS A 154 9.99 14.25 10.67
CA CYS A 154 8.93 14.55 11.64
C CYS A 154 7.56 13.97 11.28
N PHE A 155 7.41 13.29 10.14
CA PHE A 155 6.16 12.70 9.66
C PHE A 155 5.01 13.69 9.39
N CYS A 156 5.28 15.01 9.40
CA CYS A 156 4.32 16.01 8.99
C CYS A 156 3.87 15.76 7.53
N LEU A 157 2.56 15.84 7.31
CA LEU A 157 1.91 15.54 6.04
C LEU A 157 1.61 16.83 5.28
N TYR A 158 1.81 16.80 3.96
CA TYR A 158 1.54 17.89 3.05
C TYR A 158 0.72 17.37 1.86
N GLU A 159 -0.27 18.16 1.46
CA GLU A 159 -1.03 17.88 0.25
C GLU A 159 -0.16 18.09 -0.99
N PHE A 160 -0.53 17.39 -2.05
CA PHE A 160 0.04 17.57 -3.38
C PHE A 160 -0.58 18.80 -4.04
N GLY A 161 0.18 19.88 -4.20
CA GLY A 161 -0.35 21.12 -4.75
C GLY A 161 0.74 22.10 -5.19
N ARG A 162 0.30 23.28 -5.68
CA ARG A 162 1.22 24.37 -6.06
C ARG A 162 1.87 25.01 -4.84
N ASP A 163 1.12 25.09 -3.74
CA ASP A 163 1.54 25.73 -2.50
C ASP A 163 2.31 24.78 -1.56
N THR A 164 2.59 23.55 -2.01
CA THR A 164 3.38 22.60 -1.23
C THR A 164 4.81 23.14 -1.07
N PRO A 165 5.32 23.29 0.17
CA PRO A 165 6.66 23.81 0.36
C PRO A 165 7.72 22.80 -0.11
N LEU A 166 8.89 23.29 -0.52
CA LEU A 166 10.02 22.41 -0.87
C LEU A 166 10.68 21.77 0.36
N ARG A 167 10.55 22.41 1.52
CA ARG A 167 11.14 22.01 2.80
C ARG A 167 10.07 21.98 3.89
N CYS A 168 10.28 21.11 4.87
CA CYS A 168 9.34 20.92 5.96
C CYS A 168 9.32 22.12 6.91
N GLY A 169 8.18 22.79 7.03
CA GLY A 169 7.99 23.94 7.91
C GLY A 169 7.58 23.60 9.35
N TYR A 170 7.41 22.31 9.69
CA TYR A 170 6.91 21.91 11.00
C TYR A 170 7.81 22.38 12.16
N LYS A 171 7.19 22.93 13.20
CA LYS A 171 7.82 23.32 14.47
C LYS A 171 7.10 22.62 15.61
N GLU A 172 7.85 21.90 16.43
CA GLU A 172 7.29 21.21 17.60
C GLU A 172 6.89 22.21 18.71
N PHE A 173 7.74 23.21 18.94
CA PHE A 173 7.49 24.33 19.84
C PHE A 173 7.81 25.64 19.13
N SER A 174 7.17 26.74 19.55
CA SER A 174 7.32 28.07 18.95
C SER A 174 8.76 28.59 19.00
N ASN A 175 9.49 28.25 20.06
CA ASN A 175 10.88 28.62 20.31
C ASN A 175 11.91 27.70 19.61
N LEU A 176 11.49 26.58 19.01
CA LEU A 176 12.40 25.68 18.31
C LEU A 176 12.51 26.01 16.82
N LYS A 177 13.65 25.60 16.25
CA LYS A 177 13.87 25.62 14.80
C LYS A 177 12.88 24.68 14.10
N SER A 178 12.45 25.07 12.91
CA SER A 178 11.66 24.20 12.04
C SER A 178 12.45 22.97 11.63
N CYS A 179 11.74 21.91 11.27
CA CYS A 179 12.32 20.66 10.80
C CYS A 179 13.28 20.87 9.61
N ASP A 180 12.90 21.72 8.66
CA ASP A 180 13.64 22.11 7.45
C ASP A 180 14.14 20.96 6.56
N GLU A 181 13.56 19.76 6.71
CA GLU A 181 13.90 18.61 5.88
C GLU A 181 13.34 18.78 4.46
N GLU A 182 14.14 18.48 3.44
CA GLU A 182 13.69 18.50 2.06
C GLU A 182 12.55 17.51 1.83
N LEU A 183 11.50 17.95 1.13
CA LEU A 183 10.34 17.10 0.84
C LEU A 183 10.46 16.39 -0.51
N PHE A 184 11.34 16.87 -1.40
CA PHE A 184 11.51 16.35 -2.76
C PHE A 184 12.96 15.97 -3.02
N VAL A 185 13.16 14.88 -3.76
CA VAL A 185 14.43 14.62 -4.45
C VAL A 185 14.37 15.43 -5.73
N GLN A 186 15.29 16.38 -5.89
CA GLN A 186 15.46 17.07 -7.16
C GLN A 186 15.74 16.04 -8.25
N LYS A 187 14.91 16.04 -9.31
CA LYS A 187 15.26 15.26 -10.49
C LYS A 187 16.49 15.92 -11.10
N GLY A 188 17.57 15.17 -11.29
CA GLY A 188 18.62 15.61 -12.21
C GLY A 188 17.96 15.84 -13.56
N ILE A 189 17.80 17.10 -13.97
CA ILE A 189 17.17 17.47 -15.27
C ILE A 189 18.05 16.99 -16.44
N TYR A 190 19.28 16.55 -16.17
CA TYR A 190 20.25 16.12 -17.16
C TYR A 190 19.95 14.72 -17.74
N LYS A 191 19.19 14.69 -18.84
CA LYS A 191 19.31 13.62 -19.84
C LYS A 191 20.39 14.01 -20.86
N GLY A 192 21.66 13.94 -20.44
CA GLY A 192 22.81 14.10 -21.31
C GLY A 192 23.45 15.50 -21.31
N HIS A 193 24.65 15.57 -21.87
CA HIS A 193 25.55 16.73 -21.82
C HIS A 193 25.16 17.92 -22.73
N LYS A 194 23.96 17.93 -23.33
CA LYS A 194 23.55 19.04 -24.22
C LYS A 194 23.05 20.28 -23.49
N ASP A 195 22.78 20.19 -22.18
CA ASP A 195 22.17 21.28 -21.42
C ASP A 195 23.15 22.00 -20.47
N VAL A 196 24.45 21.74 -20.60
CA VAL A 196 25.50 22.46 -19.85
C VAL A 196 25.75 23.81 -20.53
N GLY A 197 24.84 24.75 -20.38
CA GLY A 197 25.04 26.10 -20.92
C GLY A 197 23.84 27.06 -20.94
N GLN A 198 22.62 26.62 -20.64
CA GLN A 198 21.44 27.50 -20.67
C GLN A 198 20.64 27.48 -19.37
N ILE A 199 21.32 27.74 -18.24
CA ILE A 199 20.67 27.83 -16.92
C ILE A 199 19.78 29.08 -16.84
N GLU A 200 20.16 30.19 -17.47
CA GLU A 200 19.45 31.48 -17.33
C GLU A 200 18.11 31.54 -18.07
N GLN A 201 17.91 30.75 -19.13
CA GLN A 201 16.70 30.85 -19.95
C GLN A 201 15.49 30.07 -19.39
N TYR A 202 15.71 29.05 -18.55
CA TYR A 202 14.62 28.27 -17.96
C TYR A 202 14.20 28.72 -16.55
N LEU A 203 15.01 29.55 -15.88
CA LEU A 203 14.70 30.12 -14.57
C LEU A 203 13.84 31.38 -14.65
N THR A 204 13.62 31.91 -15.86
CA THR A 204 12.86 33.14 -16.05
C THR A 204 11.37 32.81 -16.31
N SER A 205 10.54 33.11 -15.31
CA SER A 205 9.09 33.33 -15.40
C SER A 205 8.17 32.16 -15.80
N MET A 206 8.31 30.98 -15.19
CA MET A 206 7.18 30.06 -15.07
C MET A 206 6.95 29.72 -13.60
N PRO A 207 5.72 29.82 -13.06
CA PRO A 207 5.38 29.29 -11.75
C PRO A 207 5.51 27.76 -11.82
N MET A 208 6.73 27.26 -11.61
CA MET A 208 7.04 25.84 -11.58
C MET A 208 6.39 25.23 -10.35
N THR A 209 5.46 24.32 -10.57
CA THR A 209 4.82 23.59 -9.47
C THR A 209 5.82 22.64 -8.79
N PRO A 210 5.68 22.32 -7.49
CA PRO A 210 6.54 21.35 -6.79
C PRO A 210 6.62 19.97 -7.49
N PHE A 211 5.54 19.55 -8.17
CA PHE A 211 5.52 18.34 -9.01
C PHE A 211 6.51 18.38 -10.19
N SER A 212 6.79 19.55 -10.73
CA SER A 212 7.80 19.77 -11.78
C SER A 212 9.22 19.83 -11.22
N ILE A 213 9.39 20.07 -9.91
CA ILE A 213 10.69 20.28 -9.25
C ILE A 213 11.34 18.95 -8.82
N GLY A 214 10.56 17.93 -8.46
CA GLY A 214 11.14 16.67 -8.01
C GLY A 214 10.15 15.56 -7.69
N THR A 215 10.68 14.37 -7.42
CA THR A 215 9.88 13.25 -6.88
C THR A 215 9.85 13.39 -5.36
N PRO A 216 8.69 13.28 -4.68
CA PRO A 216 8.64 13.32 -3.21
C PRO A 216 9.61 12.31 -2.60
N ARG A 217 10.35 12.72 -1.57
CA ARG A 217 11.26 11.82 -0.82
C ARG A 217 10.49 10.71 -0.12
N CYS A 218 9.27 10.99 0.29
CA CYS A 218 8.48 10.10 1.10
C CYS A 218 6.99 10.42 0.93
N VAL A 219 6.18 9.36 0.85
CA VAL A 219 4.74 9.44 0.62
C VAL A 219 4.06 8.57 1.66
N PHE A 220 3.11 9.15 2.38
CA PHE A 220 2.16 8.42 3.20
C PHE A 220 0.96 8.05 2.33
N VAL A 221 0.62 6.76 2.31
CA VAL A 221 -0.51 6.23 1.55
C VAL A 221 -1.56 5.75 2.54
N SER A 222 -2.80 6.14 2.30
CA SER A 222 -3.94 5.86 3.17
C SER A 222 -5.19 5.59 2.35
N GLN A 223 -6.10 4.79 2.88
CA GLN A 223 -7.46 4.64 2.38
C GLN A 223 -8.42 5.32 3.36
N ARG A 224 -9.37 6.09 2.85
CA ARG A 224 -10.42 6.70 3.67
C ARG A 224 -11.39 5.63 4.17
N ILE A 225 -11.77 5.71 5.44
CA ILE A 225 -12.75 4.80 6.07
C ILE A 225 -14.08 4.88 5.32
N SER A 226 -14.53 6.09 4.96
CA SER A 226 -15.78 6.31 4.24
C SER A 226 -15.81 5.65 2.86
N THR A 227 -14.71 5.70 2.10
CA THR A 227 -14.58 4.98 0.82
C THR A 227 -14.63 3.47 1.04
N TRP A 228 -13.89 2.95 2.02
CA TRP A 228 -13.93 1.53 2.37
C TRP A 228 -15.32 1.07 2.81
N LEU A 229 -16.03 1.85 3.64
CA LEU A 229 -17.39 1.54 4.09
C LEU A 229 -18.37 1.46 2.92
N LYS A 230 -18.32 2.43 2.00
CA LYS A 230 -19.14 2.40 0.77
C LYS A 230 -18.92 1.12 -0.01
N TRP A 231 -17.65 0.71 -0.17
CA TRP A 231 -17.33 -0.55 -0.83
C TRP A 231 -17.83 -1.76 -0.04
N LEU A 232 -17.54 -1.83 1.26
CA LEU A 232 -17.92 -2.95 2.13
C LEU A 232 -19.43 -3.18 2.10
N LEU A 233 -20.22 -2.11 2.24
CA LEU A 233 -21.68 -2.15 2.28
C LEU A 233 -22.34 -2.23 0.89
N SER A 234 -21.57 -2.05 -0.19
CA SER A 234 -22.05 -2.30 -1.54
C SER A 234 -22.13 -3.80 -1.87
N LYS A 235 -21.48 -4.66 -1.07
CA LYS A 235 -21.52 -6.11 -1.25
C LYS A 235 -22.87 -6.64 -0.79
N SER A 236 -23.46 -7.53 -1.60
CA SER A 236 -24.84 -8.01 -1.41
C SER A 236 -25.06 -8.80 -0.14
N ASP A 237 -24.02 -9.42 0.39
CA ASP A 237 -24.04 -10.30 1.55
C ASP A 237 -23.76 -9.57 2.87
N THR A 238 -23.13 -8.40 2.84
CA THR A 238 -22.52 -7.81 4.04
C THR A 238 -23.53 -7.45 5.13
N GLU A 239 -24.61 -6.75 4.78
CA GLU A 239 -25.65 -6.36 5.75
C GLU A 239 -26.35 -7.60 6.33
N ASN A 240 -26.69 -8.57 5.47
CA ASN A 240 -27.30 -9.82 5.91
C ASN A 240 -26.38 -10.63 6.84
N VAL A 241 -25.08 -10.66 6.55
CA VAL A 241 -24.08 -11.32 7.41
C VAL A 241 -23.97 -10.63 8.77
N ILE A 242 -24.04 -9.29 8.83
CA ILE A 242 -24.07 -8.54 10.09
C ILE A 242 -25.31 -8.93 10.91
N ASP A 243 -26.49 -8.90 10.30
CA ASP A 243 -27.76 -9.18 10.98
C ASP A 243 -27.84 -10.64 11.46
N THR A 244 -27.43 -11.58 10.60
CA THR A 244 -27.39 -13.01 10.93
C THR A 244 -26.41 -13.28 12.07
N TRP A 245 -25.23 -12.65 12.05
CA TRP A 245 -24.24 -12.79 13.11
C TRP A 245 -24.74 -12.22 14.44
N ALA A 246 -25.36 -11.04 14.40
CA ALA A 246 -26.00 -10.46 15.58
C ALA A 246 -27.04 -11.44 16.16
N GLY A 247 -27.89 -12.05 15.34
CA GLY A 247 -28.85 -13.07 15.79
C GLY A 247 -28.18 -14.28 16.45
N SER A 248 -27.11 -14.81 15.85
CA SER A 248 -26.34 -15.94 16.40
C SER A 248 -25.73 -15.61 17.77
N ILE A 249 -25.18 -14.40 17.92
CA ILE A 249 -24.61 -13.91 19.18
C ILE A 249 -25.69 -13.86 20.27
N HIS A 250 -26.87 -13.31 19.97
CA HIS A 250 -27.97 -13.24 20.94
C HIS A 250 -28.39 -14.64 21.41
N GLN A 251 -28.49 -15.59 20.48
CA GLN A 251 -28.80 -16.98 20.81
C GLN A 251 -27.74 -17.62 21.72
N ASP A 252 -26.46 -17.43 21.43
CA ASP A 252 -25.37 -17.91 22.30
C ASP A 252 -25.46 -17.31 23.71
N GLN A 253 -25.81 -16.01 23.79
CA GLN A 253 -25.98 -15.31 25.07
C GLN A 253 -27.13 -15.89 25.90
N ASP A 254 -28.24 -16.26 25.27
CA ASP A 254 -29.40 -16.87 25.92
C ASP A 254 -29.05 -18.25 26.52
N TYR A 255 -28.10 -18.97 25.91
CA TYR A 255 -27.52 -20.20 26.46
C TYR A 255 -26.40 -19.95 27.50
N GLY A 256 -26.03 -18.70 27.76
CA GLY A 256 -25.00 -18.31 28.72
C GLY A 256 -23.57 -18.33 28.18
N PHE A 257 -23.38 -18.42 26.86
CA PHE A 257 -22.05 -18.42 26.23
C PHE A 257 -21.56 -17.00 25.90
N LEU A 258 -20.27 -16.76 26.12
CA LEU A 258 -19.57 -15.54 25.68
C LEU A 258 -18.76 -15.84 24.41
N SER A 259 -19.40 -15.73 23.25
CA SER A 259 -18.81 -16.10 21.95
C SER A 259 -18.16 -14.94 21.19
N ASP A 260 -18.57 -13.68 21.43
CA ASP A 260 -18.10 -12.53 20.65
C ASP A 260 -17.85 -11.26 21.51
N ILE A 261 -17.06 -10.33 20.97
CA ILE A 261 -16.76 -9.03 21.61
C ILE A 261 -18.03 -8.18 21.82
N GLN A 262 -19.07 -8.39 21.03
CA GLN A 262 -20.36 -7.72 21.15
C GLN A 262 -21.05 -8.00 22.51
N HIS A 263 -20.70 -9.09 23.19
CA HIS A 263 -21.16 -9.36 24.55
C HIS A 263 -20.52 -8.47 25.61
N GLY A 264 -19.36 -7.87 25.31
CA GLY A 264 -18.60 -7.06 26.23
C GLY A 264 -19.31 -5.77 26.61
N GLU A 265 -19.16 -5.37 27.88
CA GLU A 265 -19.81 -4.17 28.43
C GLU A 265 -19.50 -2.91 27.61
N ASN A 266 -18.26 -2.76 27.17
CA ASN A 266 -17.84 -1.62 26.35
C ASN A 266 -18.59 -1.53 25.02
N PHE A 267 -18.99 -2.65 24.42
CA PHE A 267 -19.77 -2.69 23.18
C PHE A 267 -21.24 -2.35 23.47
N LYS A 268 -21.82 -2.95 24.51
CA LYS A 268 -23.21 -2.73 24.91
C LYS A 268 -23.50 -1.29 25.34
N GLN A 269 -22.54 -0.66 26.03
CA GLN A 269 -22.66 0.72 26.52
C GLN A 269 -22.24 1.79 25.49
N ILE A 270 -22.02 1.44 24.22
CA ILE A 270 -21.73 2.45 23.19
C ILE A 270 -22.92 3.41 23.09
N LYS A 271 -22.63 4.70 23.25
CA LYS A 271 -23.62 5.77 23.06
C LYS A 271 -23.74 6.08 21.57
N TRP A 272 -24.91 5.77 21.02
CA TRP A 272 -25.29 6.08 19.65
C TRP A 272 -26.25 7.27 19.63
N GLU A 273 -26.21 8.09 18.58
CA GLU A 273 -27.28 9.06 18.34
C GLU A 273 -28.57 8.31 18.00
N ASN A 274 -29.68 8.75 18.58
CA ASN A 274 -30.98 8.13 18.34
C ASN A 274 -31.56 8.64 17.02
N LYS A 275 -31.24 7.94 15.91
CA LYS A 275 -31.87 8.17 14.61
C LYS A 275 -32.55 6.88 14.14
N PRO A 276 -33.80 6.95 13.68
CA PRO A 276 -34.50 5.78 13.16
C PRO A 276 -33.78 5.26 11.91
N ASN A 277 -33.85 3.94 11.69
CA ASN A 277 -33.30 3.25 10.53
C ASN A 277 -31.79 3.46 10.28
N SER A 278 -31.02 3.72 11.33
CA SER A 278 -29.56 3.88 11.22
C SER A 278 -28.81 2.57 11.41
N LEU A 279 -27.80 2.31 10.56
CA LEU A 279 -26.82 1.23 10.78
C LEU A 279 -25.73 1.71 11.75
N LYS A 280 -25.41 0.90 12.75
CA LYS A 280 -24.46 1.22 13.82
C LYS A 280 -23.30 0.24 13.77
N LEU A 281 -22.12 0.73 13.40
CA LEU A 281 -20.94 -0.13 13.25
C LEU A 281 -19.83 0.24 14.23
N ALA A 282 -19.33 -0.76 14.94
CA ALA A 282 -18.16 -0.67 15.79
C ALA A 282 -16.92 -1.13 15.01
N LEU A 283 -15.83 -0.37 15.12
CA LEU A 283 -14.57 -0.66 14.45
C LEU A 283 -13.47 -0.97 15.46
N SER A 284 -12.47 -1.73 15.02
CA SER A 284 -11.18 -1.83 15.69
C SER A 284 -10.08 -1.23 14.82
N LEU A 285 -9.01 -0.73 15.45
CA LEU A 285 -7.80 -0.26 14.78
C LEU A 285 -6.62 -1.13 15.19
N PHE A 286 -6.06 -1.87 14.25
CA PHE A 286 -4.79 -2.54 14.38
C PHE A 286 -3.64 -1.58 14.09
N VAL A 287 -2.63 -1.57 14.95
CA VAL A 287 -1.40 -0.81 14.77
C VAL A 287 -0.19 -1.68 15.05
N ASP A 288 0.72 -1.78 14.09
CA ASP A 288 1.99 -2.48 14.28
C ASP A 288 3.09 -1.91 13.37
N TRP A 289 4.35 -2.12 13.75
CA TRP A 289 5.54 -1.77 12.98
C TRP A 289 6.41 -3.00 12.72
N PHE A 290 6.75 -3.20 11.45
CA PHE A 290 7.54 -4.34 11.00
C PHE A 290 8.70 -3.88 10.11
N ASN A 291 9.69 -4.76 9.95
CA ASN A 291 10.77 -4.55 9.00
C ASN A 291 10.40 -5.19 7.65
N PRO A 292 10.11 -4.40 6.59
CA PRO A 292 9.71 -4.94 5.30
C PRO A 292 10.83 -5.75 4.62
N ARG A 293 12.09 -5.60 5.08
CA ARG A 293 13.24 -6.35 4.56
C ARG A 293 13.50 -7.66 5.31
N GLY A 294 12.71 -7.93 6.35
CA GLY A 294 12.91 -9.05 7.27
C GLY A 294 14.08 -8.83 8.23
N ASN A 295 14.05 -9.54 9.35
CA ASN A 295 15.05 -9.41 10.42
C ASN A 295 16.25 -10.34 10.15
N LYS A 296 17.16 -9.90 9.28
CA LYS A 296 18.45 -10.59 9.01
C LYS A 296 19.58 -9.89 9.76
N LEU A 297 20.52 -10.66 10.34
CA LEU A 297 21.64 -10.17 11.16
C LEU A 297 22.50 -9.09 10.48
N SER A 298 22.64 -9.14 9.14
CA SER A 298 23.38 -8.15 8.34
C SER A 298 22.47 -7.38 7.35
N GLY A 299 21.15 -7.45 7.55
CA GLY A 299 20.17 -6.77 6.71
C GLY A 299 20.01 -5.30 7.12
N LYS A 300 19.68 -4.44 6.15
CA LYS A 300 19.27 -3.06 6.46
C LYS A 300 17.99 -3.11 7.32
N ILE A 301 18.04 -2.47 8.48
CA ILE A 301 16.88 -2.33 9.37
C ILE A 301 16.07 -1.14 8.88
N GLU A 302 14.82 -1.40 8.51
CA GLU A 302 13.81 -0.39 8.23
C GLU A 302 12.58 -0.70 9.08
N SER A 303 11.79 0.31 9.40
CA SER A 303 10.54 0.16 10.14
C SER A 303 9.42 0.85 9.39
N ASN A 304 8.44 0.06 8.98
CA ASN A 304 7.21 0.51 8.34
C ASN A 304 6.04 0.07 9.22
N GLY A 305 5.04 0.91 9.32
CA GLY A 305 3.86 0.69 10.14
C GLY A 305 2.63 0.40 9.30
N ILE A 306 1.68 -0.31 9.87
CA ILE A 306 0.36 -0.51 9.29
C ILE A 306 -0.71 -0.02 10.27
N PHE A 307 -1.65 0.75 9.74
CA PHE A 307 -2.91 1.09 10.39
C PHE A 307 -4.01 0.36 9.63
N ALA A 308 -4.64 -0.61 10.27
CA ALA A 308 -5.69 -1.39 9.63
C ALA A 308 -6.97 -1.39 10.47
N ILE A 309 -8.11 -1.25 9.80
CA ILE A 309 -9.43 -1.23 10.44
C ILE A 309 -10.20 -2.49 10.09
N SER A 310 -10.88 -3.05 11.09
CA SER A 310 -11.82 -4.17 10.94
C SER A 310 -13.21 -3.75 11.44
N CYS A 311 -14.26 -4.26 10.80
CA CYS A 311 -15.64 -4.11 11.27
C CYS A 311 -15.97 -5.20 12.29
N LEU A 312 -16.23 -4.81 13.54
CA LEU A 312 -16.50 -5.73 14.65
C LEU A 312 -17.92 -6.31 14.62
N ASN A 313 -18.80 -5.76 13.78
CA ASN A 313 -20.14 -6.30 13.56
C ASN A 313 -20.14 -7.54 12.65
N LEU A 314 -19.03 -7.81 11.96
CA LEU A 314 -18.87 -9.01 11.13
C LEU A 314 -18.38 -10.20 11.96
N PRO A 315 -18.74 -11.44 11.59
CA PRO A 315 -18.20 -12.64 12.21
C PRO A 315 -16.66 -12.68 12.28
N PRO A 316 -16.07 -13.26 13.34
CA PRO A 316 -14.62 -13.42 13.49
C PRO A 316 -13.93 -14.08 12.29
N ILE A 317 -14.63 -14.99 11.61
CA ILE A 317 -14.10 -15.72 10.45
C ILE A 317 -13.93 -14.86 9.19
N ILE A 318 -14.51 -13.66 9.13
CA ILE A 318 -14.36 -12.74 8.00
C ILE A 318 -13.85 -11.36 8.37
N CYS A 319 -14.06 -10.86 9.60
CA CYS A 319 -13.78 -9.47 9.95
C CYS A 319 -12.31 -9.07 9.78
N ASN A 320 -11.38 -10.02 9.95
CA ASN A 320 -9.92 -9.81 9.79
C ASN A 320 -9.36 -10.42 8.48
N LYS A 321 -10.21 -10.79 7.52
CA LYS A 321 -9.73 -11.17 6.18
C LYS A 321 -9.27 -9.92 5.44
N LEU A 322 -8.19 -10.01 4.68
CA LEU A 322 -7.71 -8.92 3.81
C LEU A 322 -8.80 -8.41 2.83
N SER A 323 -9.76 -9.27 2.48
CA SER A 323 -10.92 -8.93 1.65
C SER A 323 -12.03 -8.16 2.38
N HIS A 324 -11.86 -7.82 3.66
CA HIS A 324 -12.82 -7.08 4.48
C HIS A 324 -12.17 -5.98 5.33
N MET A 325 -10.85 -6.03 5.54
CA MET A 325 -10.12 -4.99 6.27
C MET A 325 -9.88 -3.74 5.43
N CYS A 326 -9.84 -2.58 6.09
CA CYS A 326 -9.39 -1.32 5.52
C CYS A 326 -7.93 -1.08 5.87
N ILE A 327 -7.08 -0.79 4.88
CA ILE A 327 -5.70 -0.35 5.15
C ILE A 327 -5.70 1.18 5.19
N CYS A 328 -6.02 1.74 6.35
CA CYS A 328 -6.18 3.18 6.52
C CYS A 328 -4.85 3.96 6.57
N GLY A 329 -3.72 3.27 6.69
CA GLY A 329 -2.41 3.91 6.55
C GLY A 329 -1.25 2.93 6.48
N ILE A 330 -0.26 3.25 5.65
CA ILE A 330 1.06 2.60 5.67
C ILE A 330 2.07 3.67 6.05
N THR A 331 2.66 3.55 7.24
CA THR A 331 3.65 4.55 7.67
C THR A 331 4.94 4.36 6.85
N PRO A 332 5.48 5.45 6.30
CA PRO A 332 6.70 5.34 5.52
C PRO A 332 7.89 5.03 6.42
N GLY A 333 8.83 4.24 5.90
CA GLY A 333 10.14 4.05 6.51
C GLY A 333 11.08 5.23 6.25
N PRO A 334 12.34 5.17 6.71
CA PRO A 334 12.99 3.98 7.27
C PRO A 334 12.84 3.81 8.80
N TYR A 335 12.30 4.80 9.51
CA TYR A 335 12.18 4.79 10.97
C TYR A 335 10.72 4.73 11.42
N SER A 336 10.46 4.18 12.61
CA SER A 336 9.14 4.31 13.22
C SER A 336 8.96 5.73 13.80
N PRO A 337 7.75 6.33 13.71
CA PRO A 337 7.47 7.58 14.39
C PRO A 337 7.55 7.40 15.92
N ASN A 338 7.83 8.49 16.61
CA ASN A 338 7.71 8.59 18.06
C ASN A 338 6.27 8.99 18.43
N THR A 339 5.96 9.08 19.73
CA THR A 339 4.59 9.38 20.20
C THR A 339 4.04 10.71 19.70
N GLN A 340 4.87 11.74 19.53
CA GLN A 340 4.43 13.05 19.04
C GLN A 340 4.31 13.07 17.51
N THR A 341 5.29 12.51 16.80
CA THR A 341 5.30 12.53 15.33
C THR A 341 4.28 11.57 14.73
N LEU A 342 3.90 10.51 15.46
CA LEU A 342 2.83 9.60 15.08
C LEU A 342 1.49 10.34 14.92
N ASN A 343 1.23 11.39 15.71
CA ASN A 343 -0.01 12.16 15.62
C ASN A 343 -0.19 12.80 14.23
N HIS A 344 0.88 13.15 13.52
CA HIS A 344 0.77 13.66 12.14
C HIS A 344 0.20 12.62 11.19
N LEU A 345 0.53 11.35 11.39
CA LEU A 345 0.03 10.24 10.58
C LEU A 345 -1.37 9.79 11.00
N LEU A 346 -1.68 9.84 12.30
CA LEU A 346 -3.01 9.50 12.84
C LEU A 346 -4.04 10.60 12.60
N LYS A 347 -3.62 11.87 12.46
CA LYS A 347 -4.53 13.01 12.34
C LYS A 347 -5.59 12.85 11.25
N PRO A 348 -5.26 12.47 9.99
CA PRO A 348 -6.29 12.27 8.96
C PRO A 348 -7.31 11.20 9.33
N LEU A 349 -6.85 10.12 9.98
CA LEU A 349 -7.69 9.02 10.44
C LEU A 349 -8.63 9.46 11.57
N VAL A 350 -8.09 10.17 12.56
CA VAL A 350 -8.85 10.69 13.71
C VAL A 350 -9.87 11.74 13.25
N ASP A 351 -9.48 12.66 12.36
CA ASP A 351 -10.38 13.68 11.81
C ASP A 351 -11.55 13.04 11.03
N GLU A 352 -11.32 11.92 10.33
CA GLU A 352 -12.38 11.16 9.68
C GLU A 352 -13.27 10.42 10.68
N LEU A 353 -12.69 9.74 11.67
CA LEU A 353 -13.43 9.04 12.72
C LEU A 353 -14.36 9.98 13.50
N VAL A 354 -13.90 11.19 13.84
CA VAL A 354 -14.72 12.20 14.52
C VAL A 354 -15.94 12.62 13.67
N LYS A 355 -15.79 12.68 12.34
CA LYS A 355 -16.92 12.97 11.44
C LYS A 355 -17.90 11.79 11.36
N LEU A 356 -17.37 10.57 11.30
CA LEU A 356 -18.17 9.34 11.24
C LEU A 356 -18.88 9.03 12.56
N ASP A 357 -18.39 9.58 13.67
CA ASP A 357 -18.98 9.49 15.02
C ASP A 357 -20.40 10.10 15.08
N SER A 358 -20.59 11.23 14.38
CA SER A 358 -21.90 11.89 14.20
C SER A 358 -22.77 11.25 13.12
N GLY A 359 -22.19 10.33 12.34
CA GLY A 359 -22.83 9.58 11.26
C GLY A 359 -22.94 10.29 9.91
N ILE A 360 -23.02 9.48 8.86
CA ILE A 360 -23.07 9.93 7.46
C ILE A 360 -24.08 9.11 6.65
N LEU A 361 -24.60 9.68 5.56
CA LEU A 361 -25.47 8.94 4.62
C LEU A 361 -24.61 8.20 3.59
N ILE A 362 -24.77 6.87 3.52
CA ILE A 362 -24.07 6.01 2.55
C ILE A 362 -25.10 5.12 1.83
N PRO A 363 -25.13 5.10 0.49
CA PRO A 363 -25.82 4.06 -0.27
C PRO A 363 -25.25 2.67 0.04
N THR A 364 -26.12 1.74 0.44
CA THR A 364 -25.76 0.33 0.68
C THR A 364 -26.46 -0.56 -0.35
N TYR A 365 -26.12 -1.86 -0.35
CA TYR A 365 -26.79 -2.81 -1.22
C TYR A 365 -28.28 -2.93 -0.91
N GLN A 366 -28.67 -3.05 0.37
CA GLN A 366 -30.07 -3.12 0.77
C GLN A 366 -30.79 -1.77 0.71
N TYR A 367 -30.06 -0.66 0.88
CA TYR A 367 -30.60 0.70 0.85
C TYR A 367 -29.91 1.56 -0.22
N PRO A 368 -30.23 1.40 -1.52
CA PRO A 368 -29.60 2.15 -2.61
C PRO A 368 -29.82 3.66 -2.55
N ALA A 369 -30.91 4.12 -1.92
CA ALA A 369 -31.20 5.53 -1.69
C ALA A 369 -30.32 6.17 -0.59
N GLY A 370 -29.53 5.37 0.13
CA GLY A 370 -28.76 5.80 1.28
C GLY A 370 -29.38 5.34 2.59
N GLN A 371 -28.53 4.87 3.50
CA GLN A 371 -28.85 4.64 4.90
C GLN A 371 -27.96 5.53 5.77
N PHE A 372 -28.50 5.99 6.91
CA PHE A 372 -27.70 6.72 7.88
C PHE A 372 -26.82 5.74 8.64
N ILE A 373 -25.51 5.97 8.66
CA ILE A 373 -24.54 5.08 9.28
C ILE A 373 -23.74 5.83 10.32
N GLN A 374 -23.72 5.32 11.56
CA GLN A 374 -22.87 5.81 12.63
C GLN A 374 -21.75 4.83 12.90
N ILE A 375 -20.55 5.36 13.13
CA ILE A 375 -19.35 4.58 13.36
C ILE A 375 -18.74 4.94 14.71
N LYS A 376 -18.30 3.94 15.46
CA LYS A 376 -17.55 4.14 16.71
C LYS A 376 -16.30 3.29 16.70
N LEU A 377 -15.13 3.88 16.95
CA LEU A 377 -13.90 3.12 17.19
C LEU A 377 -13.94 2.57 18.62
N LEU A 378 -14.03 1.25 18.76
CA LEU A 378 -14.19 0.59 20.05
C LEU A 378 -12.85 0.26 20.71
N LEU A 379 -11.87 -0.18 19.93
CA LEU A 379 -10.59 -0.64 20.46
C LEU A 379 -9.42 -0.41 19.49
N VAL A 380 -8.24 -0.25 20.08
CA VAL A 380 -6.96 -0.27 19.37
C VAL A 380 -6.19 -1.49 19.86
N TYR A 381 -5.63 -2.27 18.93
CA TYR A 381 -4.90 -3.49 19.24
C TYR A 381 -3.65 -3.63 18.38
N GLY A 382 -2.73 -4.48 18.82
CA GLY A 382 -1.39 -4.62 18.28
C GLY A 382 -0.46 -5.15 19.37
N ASP A 383 0.84 -5.10 19.14
CA ASP A 383 1.78 -5.33 20.23
C ASP A 383 1.66 -4.22 21.30
N ILE A 384 2.20 -4.48 22.50
CA ILE A 384 2.10 -3.53 23.61
C ILE A 384 2.82 -2.21 23.29
N LEU A 385 3.90 -2.23 22.49
CA LEU A 385 4.69 -1.05 22.15
C LEU A 385 3.92 -0.12 21.21
N ALA A 386 3.40 -0.67 20.13
CA ALA A 386 2.63 -0.01 19.11
C ALA A 386 1.31 0.52 19.67
N THR A 387 0.58 -0.32 20.40
CA THR A 387 -0.71 0.07 20.99
C THR A 387 -0.53 1.24 21.95
N LYS A 388 0.43 1.15 22.90
CA LYS A 388 0.71 2.23 23.85
C LYS A 388 1.13 3.52 23.16
N LYS A 389 1.96 3.42 22.12
CA LYS A 389 2.40 4.57 21.33
C LYS A 389 1.22 5.24 20.62
N ALA A 390 0.32 4.46 20.02
CA ALA A 390 -0.83 4.97 19.26
C ALA A 390 -1.91 5.62 20.13
N VAL A 391 -2.20 5.05 21.29
CA VAL A 391 -3.25 5.57 22.19
C VAL A 391 -2.73 6.54 23.26
N GLY A 392 -1.42 6.79 23.30
CA GLY A 392 -0.79 7.73 24.23
C GLY A 392 -0.65 7.23 25.67
N PHE A 393 -0.59 5.90 25.88
CA PHE A 393 -0.28 5.35 27.21
C PHE A 393 1.22 5.33 27.50
N ALA A 394 1.56 5.32 28.79
CA ALA A 394 2.94 5.22 29.25
C ALA A 394 3.61 3.92 28.77
N SER A 395 4.91 4.02 28.43
CA SER A 395 5.74 2.91 27.96
C SER A 395 5.64 1.68 28.88
N HIS A 396 5.92 0.50 28.32
CA HIS A 396 6.13 -0.73 29.09
C HIS A 396 7.23 -0.60 30.15
N SER A 397 8.20 0.30 29.95
CA SER A 397 9.29 0.60 30.86
C SER A 397 8.99 1.73 31.87
N ALA A 398 7.78 2.31 31.84
CA ALA A 398 7.42 3.39 32.76
C ALA A 398 7.19 2.88 34.18
N THR A 399 7.34 3.75 35.19
CA THR A 399 7.05 3.41 36.59
C THR A 399 5.65 2.83 36.75
N LYS A 400 4.64 3.44 36.12
CA LYS A 400 3.27 2.91 36.00
C LYS A 400 3.03 2.40 34.58
N PHE A 401 3.40 1.15 34.33
CA PHE A 401 3.36 0.55 33.00
C PHE A 401 2.01 -0.11 32.66
N CYS A 402 1.23 -0.56 33.64
CA CYS A 402 0.03 -1.33 33.36
C CYS A 402 -1.09 -0.45 32.76
N LEU A 403 -1.75 -0.96 31.71
CA LEU A 403 -2.92 -0.35 31.08
C LEU A 403 -4.17 -0.43 31.96
N PHE A 404 -4.28 -1.53 32.72
CA PHE A 404 -5.49 -1.87 33.45
C PHE A 404 -5.46 -1.46 34.92
N CYS A 405 -4.28 -1.25 35.51
CA CYS A 405 -4.15 -0.96 36.94
C CYS A 405 -3.02 0.05 37.23
N HIS A 406 -2.76 0.28 38.51
CA HIS A 406 -1.72 1.19 38.99
C HIS A 406 -0.45 0.49 39.49
N ALA A 407 -0.23 -0.78 39.13
CA ALA A 407 0.98 -1.52 39.47
C ALA A 407 2.25 -0.77 39.05
N GLN A 408 3.28 -0.86 39.90
CA GLN A 408 4.56 -0.19 39.67
C GLN A 408 5.64 -1.17 39.21
N ALA A 409 6.51 -0.74 38.29
CA ALA A 409 7.60 -1.58 37.77
C ALA A 409 8.52 -2.16 38.87
N PRO A 410 8.92 -1.43 39.93
CA PRO A 410 9.72 -1.99 41.02
C PRO A 410 9.04 -3.10 41.82
N GLU A 411 7.70 -3.14 41.79
CA GLU A 411 6.89 -4.11 42.52
C GLU A 411 6.51 -5.33 41.66
N LEU A 412 7.03 -5.44 40.44
CA LEU A 412 6.67 -6.51 39.50
C LEU A 412 6.93 -7.92 40.08
N ALA A 413 8.00 -8.08 40.84
CA ALA A 413 8.31 -9.34 41.53
C ALA A 413 7.25 -9.73 42.58
N HIS A 414 6.44 -8.77 43.03
CA HIS A 414 5.37 -8.93 44.00
C HIS A 414 3.99 -8.71 43.37
N LEU A 415 3.83 -9.03 42.08
CA LEU A 415 2.59 -8.87 41.30
C LEU A 415 1.35 -9.26 42.11
N LYS A 416 0.66 -8.25 42.62
CA LYS A 416 -0.67 -8.38 43.23
C LYS A 416 -1.70 -7.84 42.25
N LEU A 417 -2.92 -8.37 42.32
CA LEU A 417 -4.06 -7.78 41.64
C LEU A 417 -4.27 -6.36 42.17
N ALA A 418 -3.83 -5.37 41.41
CA ALA A 418 -4.03 -3.96 41.74
C ALA A 418 -5.42 -3.51 41.31
N GLN A 419 -5.92 -2.45 41.96
CA GLN A 419 -7.21 -1.86 41.62
C GLN A 419 -7.26 -1.51 40.14
N ARG A 420 -8.33 -1.97 39.49
CA ARG A 420 -8.58 -1.71 38.06
C ARG A 420 -8.86 -0.22 37.87
N ARG A 421 -8.31 0.36 36.81
CA ARG A 421 -8.64 1.72 36.38
C ARG A 421 -10.07 1.74 35.86
N CYS A 422 -10.87 2.71 36.31
CA CYS A 422 -12.17 2.96 35.70
C CYS A 422 -11.98 3.68 34.34
N LYS A 423 -12.96 3.51 33.46
CA LYS A 423 -13.03 4.22 32.17
C LYS A 423 -13.05 5.74 32.38
N ASP A 424 -13.88 6.21 33.32
CA ASP A 424 -14.03 7.65 33.59
C ASP A 424 -12.76 8.26 34.19
N ASP A 425 -12.04 7.54 35.04
CA ASP A 425 -10.74 7.98 35.56
C ASP A 425 -9.71 8.10 34.43
N THR A 426 -9.71 7.14 33.51
CA THR A 426 -8.80 7.13 32.35
C THR A 426 -9.09 8.30 31.42
N LEU A 427 -10.37 8.57 31.14
CA LEU A 427 -10.79 9.73 30.36
C LEU A 427 -10.42 11.04 31.08
N SER A 428 -10.73 11.17 32.36
CA SER A 428 -10.42 12.36 33.15
C SER A 428 -8.91 12.64 33.16
N ALA A 429 -8.07 11.61 33.33
CA ALA A 429 -6.62 11.75 33.25
C ALA A 429 -6.14 12.18 31.85
N ALA A 430 -6.74 11.67 30.78
CA ALA A 430 -6.42 12.07 29.41
C ALA A 430 -6.81 13.54 29.15
N TRP A 431 -7.97 14.00 29.64
CA TRP A 431 -8.41 15.39 29.54
C TRP A 431 -7.51 16.33 30.34
N ALA A 432 -7.15 15.95 31.57
CA ALA A 432 -6.19 16.69 32.39
C ALA A 432 -4.82 16.78 31.71
N SER A 433 -4.33 15.69 31.11
CA SER A 433 -3.08 15.67 30.33
C SER A 433 -3.15 16.62 29.13
N LYS A 434 -4.27 16.62 28.39
CA LYS A 434 -4.51 17.53 27.26
C LYS A 434 -4.55 19.00 27.68
N ALA A 435 -5.10 19.29 28.86
CA ALA A 435 -5.19 20.64 29.41
C ALA A 435 -3.92 21.11 30.14
N ALA A 436 -3.00 20.19 30.45
CA ALA A 436 -1.80 20.51 31.20
C ALA A 436 -0.87 21.43 30.41
N ILE A 437 -0.39 22.48 31.06
CA ILE A 437 0.65 23.36 30.52
C ILE A 437 1.97 22.61 30.66
N SER A 438 2.66 22.37 29.54
CA SER A 438 4.00 21.78 29.56
C SER A 438 4.91 22.65 30.42
N LYS A 439 5.62 22.04 31.39
CA LYS A 439 6.65 22.73 32.20
C LYS A 439 7.78 23.33 31.35
N ASN A 440 7.86 22.96 30.07
CA ASN A 440 8.88 23.40 29.11
C ASN A 440 8.30 24.25 27.97
N ALA A 441 7.08 24.79 28.11
CA ALA A 441 6.48 25.70 27.12
C ALA A 441 7.14 27.08 27.13
#